data_AF-A0A645DRV8-F1
#
_entry.id   AF-A0A645DRV8-F1
#
_cell.length_a   1.000
_cell.length_b   1.000
_cell.length_c   1.000
_cell.angle_alpha   90.00
_cell.angle_beta   90.00
_cell.angle_gamma   90.00
#
_symmetry.space_group_name_H-M   'P 1'
#
loop_
_entity.id
_entity.type
_entity.pdbx_description
1 polymer ?
#
loop_
_entity_poly.entity_id
_entity_poly.type
_entity_poly.pdbx_seq_one_letter_code
_entity_poly.pdbx_strand_id
1 'polypeptide(L)'
;MSRKSMGTIYHSGDYSDKQPDWYWVQGLHDSKIINAQYYELDYDYKRKKVNKNTLCLDIDSSSALSDTTVKSISFINCKFNSNVDLSGCIWFADKLFFENEKYRLALTFTDCEREDTVNIIFDIASVEHE
;
A
#
# COMPACT_ATOMS: atom_id res chain seq x y z
N MET A 1 -2.55 14.86 26.08
CA MET A 1 -3.55 13.89 25.55
C MET A 1 -3.20 13.62 24.11
N SER A 2 -2.59 12.47 23.82
CA SER A 2 -2.15 12.10 22.46
C SER A 2 -3.37 11.56 21.70
N ARG A 3 -3.84 12.30 20.68
CA ARG A 3 -4.74 11.74 19.68
C ARG A 3 -3.90 10.78 18.86
N LYS A 4 -4.15 9.47 18.96
CA LYS A 4 -3.70 8.54 17.93
C LYS A 4 -4.30 9.04 16.62
N SER A 5 -3.45 9.45 15.68
CA SER A 5 -3.87 9.61 14.29
C SER A 5 -4.52 8.30 13.88
N MET A 6 -5.82 8.35 13.61
CA MET A 6 -6.60 7.18 13.23
C MET A 6 -6.51 7.17 11.71
N GLY A 7 -5.63 6.33 11.16
CA GLY A 7 -5.45 6.21 9.71
C GLY A 7 -6.77 5.96 8.99
N THR A 8 -6.88 6.45 7.76
CA THR A 8 -8.10 6.29 6.97
C THR A 8 -8.13 4.88 6.37
N ILE A 9 -9.24 4.17 6.54
CA ILE A 9 -9.43 2.79 6.07
C ILE A 9 -10.33 2.79 4.83
N TYR A 10 -9.88 2.09 3.78
CA TYR A 10 -10.56 2.04 2.48
C TYR A 10 -11.00 0.61 2.16
N HIS A 11 -12.31 0.40 2.04
CA HIS A 11 -12.93 -0.92 1.82
C HIS A 11 -13.26 -1.18 0.35
N SER A 12 -13.06 -2.43 -0.12
CA SER A 12 -13.47 -2.86 -1.46
C SER A 12 -15.00 -2.99 -1.68
N GLY A 13 -15.82 -2.74 -0.66
CA GLY A 13 -17.27 -3.02 -0.66
C GLY A 13 -18.20 -1.82 -0.89
N ASP A 14 -17.69 -0.59 -0.91
CA ASP A 14 -18.50 0.63 -1.16
C ASP A 14 -18.31 1.09 -2.61
N TYR A 15 -19.26 0.72 -3.47
CA TYR A 15 -19.15 0.77 -4.93
C TYR A 15 -19.78 2.01 -5.59
N SER A 16 -19.45 3.24 -5.17
CA SER A 16 -19.84 4.44 -5.96
C SER A 16 -18.69 5.09 -6.76
N ASP A 17 -17.45 5.13 -6.26
CA ASP A 17 -16.36 5.94 -6.85
C ASP A 17 -15.03 5.17 -6.81
N LYS A 18 -14.66 4.51 -7.93
CA LYS A 18 -13.71 3.38 -8.02
C LYS A 18 -12.22 3.67 -7.69
N GLN A 19 -11.92 4.84 -7.14
CA GLN A 19 -10.58 5.29 -6.80
C GLN A 19 -10.60 5.71 -5.32
N PRO A 20 -9.91 4.98 -4.43
CA PRO A 20 -9.93 5.33 -3.01
C PRO A 20 -9.23 6.69 -2.82
N ASP A 21 -9.69 7.51 -1.87
CA ASP A 21 -9.26 8.92 -1.76
C ASP A 21 -7.74 9.11 -1.55
N TRP A 22 -7.06 8.10 -1.01
CA TRP A 22 -5.61 8.11 -0.85
C TRP A 22 -4.85 7.85 -2.16
N TYR A 23 -5.51 7.30 -3.17
CA TYR A 23 -4.92 6.97 -4.45
C TYR A 23 -5.26 8.04 -5.47
N TRP A 24 -4.28 8.83 -5.87
CA TRP A 24 -4.33 9.66 -7.07
C TRP A 24 -3.14 9.36 -7.96
N VAL A 25 -3.36 9.55 -9.27
CA VAL A 25 -2.38 9.23 -10.30
C VAL A 25 -1.09 10.00 -10.03
N GLN A 26 0.04 9.27 -9.94
CA GLN A 26 1.37 9.82 -9.66
C GLN A 26 1.51 10.49 -8.29
N GLY A 27 0.63 10.19 -7.34
CA GLY A 27 0.59 10.89 -6.06
C GLY A 27 1.86 10.76 -5.22
N LEU A 28 2.42 9.55 -5.23
CA LEU A 28 3.61 9.16 -4.48
C LEU A 28 4.84 9.00 -5.37
N HIS A 29 4.78 9.42 -6.63
CA HIS A 29 5.95 9.43 -7.51
C HIS A 29 7.06 10.26 -6.84
N ASP A 30 8.29 9.73 -6.84
CA ASP A 30 9.49 10.28 -6.18
C ASP A 30 9.52 10.13 -4.64
N SER A 31 8.49 9.52 -4.04
CA SER A 31 8.57 9.12 -2.64
C SER A 31 9.54 7.94 -2.45
N LYS A 32 10.15 7.84 -1.28
CA LYS A 32 11.07 6.76 -0.94
C LYS A 32 10.42 5.78 0.03
N ILE A 33 10.45 4.50 -0.29
CA ILE A 33 10.05 3.44 0.64
C ILE A 33 11.19 3.26 1.64
N ILE A 34 10.97 3.65 2.89
CA ILE A 34 11.99 3.57 3.95
C ILE A 34 12.12 2.13 4.44
N ASN A 35 10.98 1.44 4.56
CA ASN A 35 10.89 0.12 5.15
C ASN A 35 9.66 -0.60 4.58
N ALA A 36 9.80 -1.89 4.29
CA ALA A 36 8.73 -2.74 3.81
C ALA A 36 8.65 -4.01 4.67
N GLN A 37 7.49 -4.26 5.27
CA GLN A 37 7.27 -5.38 6.16
C GLN A 37 6.06 -6.18 5.74
N TYR A 38 6.27 -7.49 5.54
CA TYR A 38 5.20 -8.42 5.21
C TYR A 38 4.94 -9.35 6.40
N TYR A 39 3.70 -9.34 6.86
CA TYR A 39 3.23 -10.16 7.98
C TYR A 39 2.23 -11.18 7.46
N GLU A 40 2.48 -12.46 7.70
CA GLU A 40 1.46 -13.50 7.58
C GLU A 40 0.94 -13.82 8.98
N LEU A 41 -0.38 -13.76 9.14
CA LEU A 41 -1.04 -14.21 10.36
C LEU A 41 -1.32 -15.70 10.24
N ASP A 42 -0.93 -16.45 11.26
CA ASP A 42 -1.30 -17.86 11.37
C ASP A 42 -2.82 -18.02 11.30
N TYR A 43 -3.25 -18.93 10.41
CA TYR A 43 -4.67 -19.17 10.17
C TYR A 43 -5.38 -19.67 11.44
N ASP A 44 -6.15 -18.80 12.09
CA ASP A 44 -7.01 -19.17 13.22
C ASP A 44 -8.39 -19.63 12.71
N TYR A 45 -8.58 -20.96 12.68
CA TYR A 45 -9.83 -21.61 12.29
C TYR A 45 -11.04 -21.23 13.18
N LYS A 46 -10.84 -20.60 14.34
CA LYS A 46 -11.91 -20.16 15.25
C LYS A 46 -12.50 -18.80 14.89
N ARG A 47 -11.85 -18.02 14.01
CA ARG A 47 -12.27 -16.68 13.64
C ARG A 47 -12.88 -16.65 12.23
N LYS A 48 -14.14 -16.18 12.13
CA LYS A 48 -14.95 -16.21 10.89
C LYS A 48 -14.40 -15.38 9.71
N LYS A 49 -13.62 -14.34 9.99
CA LYS A 49 -12.91 -13.49 9.01
C LYS A 49 -11.59 -13.07 9.63
N VAL A 50 -10.50 -13.77 9.32
CA VAL A 50 -9.16 -13.41 9.77
C VAL A 50 -8.49 -12.63 8.67
N ASN A 51 -7.96 -11.45 8.99
CA ASN A 51 -7.01 -10.78 8.12
C ASN A 51 -5.80 -11.71 8.01
N LYS A 52 -5.49 -12.25 6.82
CA LYS A 52 -4.53 -13.35 6.70
C LYS A 52 -3.10 -12.86 6.55
N ASN A 53 -2.93 -11.72 5.93
CA ASN A 53 -1.63 -11.16 5.62
C ASN A 53 -1.72 -9.66 5.41
N THR A 54 -0.61 -8.96 5.66
CA THR A 54 -0.53 -7.51 5.53
C THR A 54 0.86 -7.11 5.07
N LEU A 55 0.93 -6.25 4.06
CA LEU A 55 2.14 -5.58 3.62
C LEU A 55 2.06 -4.13 4.11
N CYS A 56 3.03 -3.73 4.94
CA CYS A 56 3.18 -2.37 5.41
C CYS A 56 4.37 -1.72 4.71
N LEU A 57 4.15 -0.55 4.11
CA LEU A 57 5.18 0.31 3.54
C LEU A 57 5.27 1.58 4.38
N ASP A 58 6.44 1.85 4.95
CA ASP A 58 6.77 3.15 5.50
C ASP A 58 7.38 4.01 4.39
N ILE A 59 6.89 5.23 4.23
CA ILE A 59 7.17 6.09 3.08
C ILE A 59 7.70 7.43 3.58
N ASP A 60 8.81 7.87 3.00
CA ASP A 60 9.25 9.26 3.00
C ASP A 60 8.66 9.94 1.77
N SER A 61 7.54 10.64 1.98
CA SER A 61 6.83 11.36 0.93
C SER A 61 7.29 12.81 0.77
N SER A 62 8.34 13.26 1.47
CA SER A 62 8.82 14.64 1.41
C SER A 62 9.18 15.13 0.00
N SER A 63 9.57 14.20 -0.87
CA SER A 63 9.93 14.45 -2.27
C SER A 63 8.84 14.02 -3.25
N ALA A 64 7.68 13.56 -2.76
CA ALA A 64 6.60 13.10 -3.61
C ALA A 64 6.03 14.25 -4.46
N LEU A 65 5.63 13.92 -5.68
CA LEU A 65 5.14 14.90 -6.65
C LEU A 65 3.85 15.59 -6.20
N SER A 66 3.00 14.93 -5.39
CA SER A 66 1.69 15.47 -5.00
C SER A 66 1.31 15.24 -3.54
N ASP A 67 1.34 14.02 -3.02
CA ASP A 67 1.11 13.81 -1.58
C ASP A 67 2.42 13.82 -0.80
N THR A 68 2.66 14.87 -0.03
CA THR A 68 3.82 14.96 0.86
C THR A 68 3.49 14.60 2.32
N THR A 69 2.27 14.13 2.58
CA THR A 69 1.76 13.87 3.93
C THR A 69 1.68 12.39 4.28
N VAL A 70 1.70 11.49 3.29
CA VAL A 70 1.62 10.05 3.51
C VAL A 70 2.89 9.56 4.18
N LYS A 71 2.72 8.87 5.31
CA LYS A 71 3.81 8.28 6.07
C LYS A 71 3.82 6.76 5.98
N SER A 72 2.64 6.14 5.91
CA SER A 72 2.56 4.67 5.80
C SER A 72 1.34 4.23 5.02
N ILE A 73 1.49 3.10 4.32
CA ILE A 73 0.39 2.40 3.64
C ILE A 73 0.43 0.93 4.06
N SER A 74 -0.69 0.45 4.59
CA SER A 74 -0.89 -0.95 4.95
C SER A 74 -1.90 -1.59 4.02
N PHE A 75 -1.47 -2.59 3.24
CA PHE A 75 -2.32 -3.39 2.37
C PHE A 75 -2.75 -4.67 3.09
N ILE A 76 -4.04 -4.81 3.38
CA ILE A 76 -4.60 -5.88 4.21
C ILE A 76 -5.22 -6.96 3.31
N ASN A 77 -5.06 -8.22 3.72
CA ASN A 77 -5.38 -9.42 2.92
C ASN A 77 -4.65 -9.42 1.58
N CYS A 78 -3.40 -8.93 1.58
CA CYS A 78 -2.66 -8.73 0.37
C CYS A 78 -1.97 -10.01 -0.12
N LYS A 79 -1.91 -10.22 -1.43
CA LYS A 79 -0.97 -11.12 -2.08
C LYS A 79 0.15 -10.30 -2.68
N PHE A 80 1.37 -10.62 -2.27
CA PHE A 80 2.60 -10.01 -2.76
C PHE A 80 3.54 -11.12 -3.21
N ASN A 81 3.71 -11.27 -4.52
CA ASN A 81 4.60 -12.28 -5.10
C ASN A 81 5.91 -11.62 -5.50
N SER A 82 6.77 -11.34 -4.52
CA SER A 82 8.10 -10.82 -4.82
C SER A 82 9.12 -11.22 -3.77
N ASN A 83 10.26 -11.74 -4.22
CA ASN A 83 11.48 -11.85 -3.41
C ASN A 83 12.25 -10.51 -3.37
N VAL A 84 11.66 -9.42 -3.88
CA VAL A 84 12.30 -8.12 -3.92
C VAL A 84 12.08 -7.39 -2.60
N ASP A 85 13.18 -6.97 -2.00
CA ASP A 85 13.17 -5.99 -0.92
C ASP A 85 12.85 -4.62 -1.51
N LEU A 86 11.72 -4.05 -1.09
CA LEU A 86 11.28 -2.70 -1.49
C LEU A 86 11.93 -1.61 -0.65
N SER A 87 12.63 -1.97 0.43
CA SER A 87 13.24 -1.01 1.35
C SER A 87 14.37 -0.25 0.65
N GLY A 88 14.33 1.07 0.72
CA GLY A 88 15.28 1.96 0.07
C GLY A 88 14.94 2.32 -1.37
N CYS A 89 13.94 1.68 -1.99
CA CYS A 89 13.53 1.97 -3.36
C CYS A 89 12.69 3.25 -3.45
N ILE A 90 12.77 3.90 -4.61
CA ILE A 90 11.97 5.06 -5.00
C ILE A 90 10.71 4.55 -5.71
N TRP A 91 9.58 5.12 -5.32
CA TRP A 91 8.29 4.91 -5.98
C TRP A 91 8.29 5.65 -7.31
N PHE A 92 8.46 4.92 -8.41
CA PHE A 92 8.66 5.51 -9.74
C PHE A 92 7.36 5.63 -10.53
N ALA A 93 6.52 4.59 -10.52
CA ALA A 93 5.23 4.66 -11.17
C ALA A 93 4.27 3.70 -10.52
N ASP A 94 2.98 3.98 -10.65
CA ASP A 94 1.96 3.11 -10.13
C ASP A 94 0.71 3.11 -11.02
N LYS A 95 -0.02 2.00 -10.91
CA LYS A 95 -1.34 1.88 -11.50
C LYS A 95 -2.23 0.99 -10.64
N LEU A 96 -3.33 1.55 -10.16
CA LEU A 96 -4.37 0.85 -9.43
C LEU A 96 -5.46 0.35 -10.39
N PHE A 97 -5.84 -0.91 -10.18
CA PHE A 97 -6.96 -1.56 -10.85
C PHE A 97 -7.92 -2.08 -9.80
N PHE A 98 -9.20 -2.17 -10.15
CA PHE A 98 -10.22 -2.80 -9.33
C PHE A 98 -10.92 -3.91 -10.11
N GLU A 99 -10.69 -5.16 -9.74
CA GLU A 99 -11.15 -6.36 -10.45
C GLU A 99 -11.52 -7.44 -9.45
N ASN A 100 -12.62 -8.18 -9.70
CA ASN A 100 -13.07 -9.28 -8.83
C ASN A 100 -13.19 -8.90 -7.35
N GLU A 101 -13.73 -7.71 -7.06
CA GLU A 101 -13.93 -7.19 -5.71
C GLU A 101 -12.63 -6.95 -4.90
N LYS A 102 -11.50 -6.83 -5.60
CA LYS A 102 -10.18 -6.59 -5.02
C LYS A 102 -9.47 -5.46 -5.75
N TYR A 103 -8.59 -4.78 -5.03
CA TYR A 103 -7.64 -3.85 -5.61
C TYR A 103 -6.39 -4.58 -6.08
N ARG A 104 -5.81 -4.13 -7.19
CA ARG A 104 -4.47 -4.51 -7.64
C ARG A 104 -3.66 -3.25 -7.90
N LEU A 105 -2.62 -3.05 -7.11
CA LEU A 105 -1.62 -2.01 -7.34
C LEU A 105 -0.44 -2.63 -8.08
N ALA A 106 -0.21 -2.19 -9.32
CA ALA A 106 1.04 -2.42 -10.02
C ALA A 106 1.98 -1.26 -9.64
N LEU A 107 2.99 -1.54 -8.83
CA LEU A 107 3.96 -0.57 -8.34
C LEU A 107 5.30 -0.81 -9.02
N THR A 108 5.76 0.17 -9.78
CA THR A 108 7.10 0.23 -10.35
C THR A 108 7.99 1.03 -9.41
N PHE A 109 9.14 0.45 -9.06
CA PHE A 109 10.11 1.08 -8.19
C PHE A 109 11.50 1.03 -8.81
N THR A 110 12.38 1.91 -8.34
CA THR A 110 13.78 1.93 -8.74
C THR A 110 14.72 2.15 -7.55
N ASP A 111 15.90 1.57 -7.60
CA ASP A 111 17.02 1.85 -6.68
C ASP A 111 18.18 2.59 -7.39
N CYS A 112 17.87 3.29 -8.50
CA CYS A 112 18.79 3.93 -9.44
C CYS A 112 19.60 2.98 -10.33
N GLU A 113 19.71 1.69 -10.00
CA GLU A 113 20.43 0.70 -10.81
C GLU A 113 19.48 -0.19 -11.61
N ARG A 114 18.32 -0.50 -11.04
CA ARG A 114 17.27 -1.30 -11.68
C ARG A 114 15.90 -0.66 -11.50
N GLU A 115 15.03 -0.99 -12.44
CA GLU A 115 13.60 -0.72 -12.38
C GLU A 115 12.89 -2.07 -12.42
N ASP A 116 11.96 -2.29 -11.49
CA ASP A 116 11.15 -3.50 -11.46
C ASP A 116 9.73 -3.18 -11.02
N THR A 117 8.78 -4.04 -11.37
CA THR A 117 7.35 -3.84 -11.10
C THR A 117 6.78 -5.00 -10.31
N VAL A 118 6.24 -4.69 -9.13
CA VAL A 118 5.52 -5.64 -8.29
C VAL A 118 4.03 -5.45 -8.38
N ASN A 119 3.29 -6.54 -8.26
CA ASN A 119 1.83 -6.52 -8.21
C ASN A 119 1.37 -6.87 -6.79
N ILE A 120 0.71 -5.91 -6.14
CA ILE A 120 0.12 -6.06 -4.81
C ILE A 120 -1.40 -6.15 -5.00
N ILE A 121 -1.98 -7.33 -4.73
CA ILE A 121 -3.44 -7.53 -4.78
C ILE A 121 -3.95 -7.48 -3.34
N PHE A 122 -4.94 -6.66 -3.00
CA PHE A 122 -5.40 -6.49 -1.62
C PHE A 122 -6.90 -6.20 -1.53
N ASP A 123 -7.47 -6.43 -0.35
CA ASP A 123 -8.89 -6.16 -0.10
C ASP A 123 -9.09 -4.74 0.43
N ILE A 124 -8.21 -4.30 1.33
CA ILE A 124 -8.34 -3.05 2.08
C ILE A 124 -6.97 -2.38 2.13
N ALA A 125 -6.93 -1.05 2.00
CA ALA A 125 -5.75 -0.25 2.32
C ALA A 125 -6.06 0.63 3.54
N SER A 126 -5.07 0.81 4.41
CA SER A 126 -5.09 1.81 5.48
C SER A 126 -3.92 2.76 5.27
N VAL A 127 -4.20 4.06 5.24
CA VAL A 127 -3.19 5.10 5.00
C VAL A 127 -3.08 6.00 6.21
N GLU A 128 -1.85 6.20 6.68
CA GLU A 128 -1.54 7.15 7.75
C GLU A 128 -0.86 8.38 7.18
N HIS A 129 -1.38 9.55 7.57
CA HIS A 129 -0.83 10.85 7.24
C HIS A 129 -0.20 11.49 8.50
N GLU A 130 0.72 12.43 8.30
CA GLU A 130 1.34 13.26 9.36
C GLU A 130 0.36 14.18 10.11
#